data_AF-A0A7K1UGH2-F1
#
_entry.id   AF-A0A7K1UGH2-F1
#
_cell.length_a   1.000
_cell.length_b   1.000
_cell.length_c   1.000
_cell.angle_alpha   90.00
_cell.angle_beta   90.00
_cell.angle_gamma   90.00
#
_symmetry.space_group_name_H-M   'P 1'
#
loop_
_entity.id
_entity.type
_entity.pdbx_description
1 polymer ?
#
loop_
_entity_poly.entity_id
_entity_poly.type
_entity_poly.pdbx_seq_one_letter_code
_entity_poly.pdbx_strand_id
1 'polypeptide(L)'
;MFWAVAEPANHFYDPPRGITAEQEDAGSAAVEEAGGDVDQAYSAAAADLESAEATGDDEAVTAANDTYLGVQGLLDDAVVGGTHAAASEAMGFTLFHFGLHTWTIFTLPGLAFAYFIYKRKLPPRVSSIFQPILGDRIHGSAGKAIDVFAIVGTIFGVAVSIGLGTMQIHAGLAELFGMPDSQWSFLVIIGVVTLVATISAVLGVEKGIKRLSNFNIWTAIALLIFILATGPTVYLLRGMFEWTGVYLGLLPEVSWWNDTLVDSGWQEGWTIFYWAWTIAWAPFVGIFIARISRGRTVRQFVAGVLGLPTAFTIIWFGIWGTGVFDIELNGDGGLVESVVEAGPETALFAFLSEFPLATVTSAVAIMLVGIFFITSMDSCSLVLDDMCNGFEGKAPLHQRAFWTIAIGGIAAVLLTATGEGGLDALQNVALMFGLPFFILGYFIMYNLSRAMREDAGEIGYLRTRRWLQTLPAEEYERRMEENDDTLANAVVAPDFAEGTQPANAPEVEHVEQPPVVQEYRIRTGEQPIVDPAEAGPTDETPGESPRS
;
A
#
# COMPACT_ATOMS: atom_id res chain seq x y z
N MET A 1 1.73 4.70 -17.14
CA MET A 1 1.50 4.28 -18.54
C MET A 1 2.71 3.51 -19.04
N PHE A 2 3.92 4.08 -19.04
CA PHE A 2 5.12 3.35 -19.48
C PHE A 2 5.44 2.12 -18.64
N TRP A 3 5.22 2.15 -17.31
CA TRP A 3 5.40 0.97 -16.46
C TRP A 3 4.62 -0.27 -16.90
N ALA A 4 3.53 -0.11 -17.68
CA ALA A 4 2.78 -1.25 -18.21
C ALA A 4 3.54 -2.04 -19.29
N VAL A 5 4.62 -1.47 -19.82
CA VAL A 5 5.55 -2.09 -20.77
C VAL A 5 6.89 -2.27 -20.11
N ALA A 6 7.42 -1.20 -19.49
CA ALA A 6 8.77 -1.19 -18.94
C ALA A 6 8.99 -2.24 -17.86
N GLU A 7 8.05 -2.42 -16.94
CA GLU A 7 8.23 -3.39 -15.85
C GLU A 7 8.17 -4.85 -16.32
N PRO A 8 7.15 -5.28 -17.10
CA PRO A 8 7.17 -6.60 -17.71
C PRO A 8 8.42 -6.87 -18.56
N ALA A 9 8.91 -5.88 -19.31
CA ALA A 9 10.11 -6.02 -20.13
C ALA A 9 11.37 -6.18 -19.29
N ASN A 10 11.58 -5.30 -18.29
CA ASN A 10 12.74 -5.39 -17.40
C ASN A 10 12.75 -6.70 -16.62
N HIS A 11 11.62 -7.10 -16.03
CA HIS A 11 11.54 -8.37 -15.30
C HIS A 11 11.63 -9.61 -16.20
N PHE A 12 11.39 -9.46 -17.50
CA PHE A 12 11.59 -10.55 -18.44
C PHE A 12 13.06 -10.71 -18.82
N TYR A 13 13.82 -9.62 -18.86
CA TYR A 13 15.28 -9.63 -19.04
C TYR A 13 16.03 -10.04 -17.77
N ASP A 14 15.66 -9.43 -16.64
CA ASP A 14 16.25 -9.61 -15.31
C ASP A 14 15.14 -10.04 -14.31
N PRO A 15 14.89 -11.36 -14.19
CA PRO A 15 13.78 -11.86 -13.39
C PRO A 15 14.00 -11.61 -11.89
N PRO A 16 12.95 -11.21 -11.14
CA PRO A 16 13.02 -10.84 -9.73
C PRO A 16 13.75 -11.82 -8.80
N ARG A 17 13.57 -13.13 -9.02
CA ARG A 17 14.17 -14.21 -8.23
C ARG A 17 15.02 -15.12 -9.12
N GLY A 18 15.55 -14.54 -10.20
CA GLY A 18 16.21 -15.25 -11.26
C GLY A 18 17.59 -14.69 -11.57
N ILE A 19 18.08 -15.04 -12.74
CA ILE A 19 19.32 -14.53 -13.32
C ILE A 19 19.07 -14.08 -14.76
N THR A 20 19.86 -13.13 -15.23
CA THR A 20 19.85 -12.77 -16.65
C THR A 20 20.43 -13.89 -17.51
N ALA A 21 20.15 -13.87 -18.81
CA ALA A 21 20.77 -14.81 -19.75
C ALA A 21 22.31 -14.66 -19.79
N GLU A 22 22.81 -13.43 -19.63
CA GLU A 22 24.25 -13.16 -19.58
C GLU A 22 24.90 -13.75 -18.32
N GLN A 23 24.22 -13.67 -17.18
CA GLN A 23 24.65 -14.30 -15.94
C GLN A 23 24.63 -15.83 -16.06
N GLU A 24 23.61 -16.42 -16.69
CA GLU A 24 23.58 -17.87 -16.95
C GLU A 24 24.77 -18.33 -17.80
N ASP A 25 25.11 -17.58 -18.86
CA ASP A 25 26.24 -17.86 -19.72
C ASP A 25 27.59 -17.75 -18.96
N ALA A 26 27.76 -16.67 -18.18
CA ALA A 26 28.95 -16.47 -17.35
C ALA A 26 29.12 -17.58 -16.30
N GLY A 27 28.03 -17.93 -15.60
CA GLY A 27 28.01 -19.02 -14.62
C GLY A 27 28.33 -20.37 -15.26
N SER A 28 27.75 -20.65 -16.43
CA SER A 28 28.01 -21.89 -17.17
C SER A 28 29.47 -22.01 -17.59
N ALA A 29 30.09 -20.92 -18.04
CA ALA A 29 31.51 -20.87 -18.36
C ALA A 29 32.40 -21.13 -17.13
N ALA A 30 32.06 -20.55 -15.98
CA ALA A 30 32.78 -20.79 -14.73
C ALA A 30 32.66 -22.24 -14.24
N VAL A 31 31.48 -22.85 -14.39
CA VAL A 31 31.26 -24.28 -14.09
C VAL A 31 32.10 -25.17 -15.01
N GLU A 32 32.19 -24.83 -16.30
CA GLU A 32 33.04 -25.56 -17.25
C GLU A 32 34.52 -25.46 -16.86
N GLU A 33 35.00 -24.27 -16.46
CA GLU A 33 36.37 -24.06 -15.97
C GLU A 33 36.67 -24.86 -14.68
N ALA A 34 35.68 -25.00 -13.79
CA ALA A 34 35.76 -25.84 -12.60
C ALA A 34 35.67 -27.35 -12.89
N GLY A 35 35.63 -27.77 -14.16
CA GLY A 35 35.55 -29.18 -14.54
C GLY A 35 34.15 -29.79 -14.36
N GLY A 36 33.10 -28.96 -14.35
CA GLY A 36 31.71 -29.35 -14.18
C GLY A 36 31.25 -29.46 -12.73
N ASP A 37 32.07 -29.06 -11.76
CA ASP A 37 31.72 -29.03 -10.34
C ASP A 37 31.18 -27.65 -9.95
N VAL A 38 29.86 -27.56 -9.78
CA VAL A 38 29.17 -26.30 -9.50
C VAL A 38 29.49 -25.76 -8.10
N ASP A 39 29.70 -26.64 -7.10
CA ASP A 39 30.07 -26.21 -5.74
C ASP A 39 31.49 -25.60 -5.73
N GLN A 40 32.39 -26.17 -6.53
CA GLN A 40 33.73 -25.63 -6.73
C GLN A 40 33.70 -24.29 -7.48
N ALA A 41 32.90 -24.18 -8.55
CA ALA A 41 32.71 -22.94 -9.29
C ALA A 41 32.15 -21.84 -8.39
N TYR A 42 31.16 -22.16 -7.54
CA TYR A 42 30.56 -21.22 -6.61
C TYR A 42 31.58 -20.69 -5.60
N SER A 43 32.37 -21.59 -5.01
CA SER A 43 33.42 -21.22 -4.07
C SER A 43 34.50 -20.33 -4.69
N ALA A 44 34.82 -20.56 -5.97
CA ALA A 44 35.76 -19.73 -6.72
C ALA A 44 35.18 -18.34 -7.04
N ALA A 45 33.97 -18.30 -7.60
CA ALA A 45 33.29 -17.05 -7.95
C ALA A 45 33.06 -16.16 -6.72
N ALA A 46 32.71 -16.73 -5.56
CA ALA A 46 32.58 -16.00 -4.31
C ALA A 46 33.91 -15.36 -3.85
N ALA A 47 35.03 -16.07 -4.00
CA ALA A 47 36.34 -15.54 -3.65
C ALA A 47 36.81 -14.45 -4.63
N ASP A 48 36.47 -14.59 -5.90
CA ASP A 48 36.77 -13.58 -6.93
C ASP A 48 35.95 -12.30 -6.72
N LEU A 49 34.67 -12.42 -6.34
CA LEU A 49 33.83 -11.27 -5.96
C LEU A 49 34.39 -10.55 -4.74
N GLU A 50 34.72 -11.25 -3.65
CA GLU A 50 35.32 -10.65 -2.46
C GLU A 50 36.65 -9.95 -2.80
N SER A 51 37.45 -10.55 -3.69
CA SER A 51 38.68 -9.93 -4.18
C SER A 51 38.42 -8.68 -5.02
N ALA A 52 37.39 -8.68 -5.87
CA ALA A 52 37.01 -7.54 -6.70
C ALA A 52 36.50 -6.37 -5.84
N GLU A 53 35.63 -6.64 -4.86
CA GLU A 53 35.13 -5.64 -3.91
C GLU A 53 36.27 -4.95 -3.15
N ALA A 54 37.32 -5.71 -2.80
CA ALA A 54 38.50 -5.16 -2.13
C ALA A 54 39.31 -4.19 -3.03
N THR A 55 39.17 -4.26 -4.35
CA THR A 55 39.84 -3.33 -5.28
C THR A 55 39.12 -1.99 -5.40
N GLY A 56 37.80 -1.96 -5.17
CA GLY A 56 36.95 -0.78 -5.41
C GLY A 56 36.83 -0.38 -6.88
N ASP A 57 37.09 -1.31 -7.81
CA ASP A 57 36.88 -1.12 -9.24
C ASP A 57 35.49 -1.63 -9.62
N ASP A 58 34.56 -0.69 -9.86
CA ASP A 58 33.14 -1.00 -10.11
C ASP A 58 32.97 -1.96 -11.30
N GLU A 59 33.78 -1.84 -12.36
CA GLU A 59 33.68 -2.71 -13.55
C GLU A 59 34.09 -4.15 -13.24
N ALA A 60 35.16 -4.31 -12.44
CA ALA A 60 35.61 -5.62 -11.98
C ALA A 60 34.61 -6.26 -11.00
N VAL A 61 34.00 -5.45 -10.13
CA VAL A 61 32.96 -5.89 -9.19
C VAL A 61 31.73 -6.38 -9.96
N THR A 62 31.24 -5.62 -10.94
CA THR A 62 30.09 -6.03 -11.75
C THR A 62 30.34 -7.36 -12.46
N ALA A 63 31.47 -7.51 -13.15
CA ALA A 63 31.76 -8.75 -13.88
C ALA A 63 31.92 -9.98 -12.96
N ALA A 64 32.56 -9.80 -11.80
CA ALA A 64 32.68 -10.86 -10.80
C ALA A 64 31.31 -11.21 -10.19
N ASN A 65 30.47 -10.19 -9.94
CA ASN A 65 29.13 -10.36 -9.41
C ASN A 65 28.23 -11.11 -10.39
N ASP A 66 28.27 -10.78 -11.69
CA ASP A 66 27.48 -11.49 -12.71
C ASP A 66 27.85 -12.98 -12.80
N THR A 67 29.14 -13.28 -12.69
CA THR A 67 29.61 -14.68 -12.65
C THR A 67 29.13 -15.38 -11.38
N TYR A 68 29.26 -14.73 -10.22
CA TYR A 68 28.79 -15.26 -8.93
C TYR A 68 27.29 -15.55 -8.94
N LEU A 69 26.47 -14.56 -9.34
CA LEU A 69 25.02 -14.70 -9.47
C LEU A 69 24.66 -15.80 -10.49
N GLY A 70 25.37 -15.88 -11.61
CA GLY A 70 25.21 -16.94 -12.60
C GLY A 70 25.40 -18.35 -12.03
N VAL A 71 26.51 -18.59 -11.34
CA VAL A 71 26.77 -19.90 -10.72
C VAL A 71 25.77 -20.20 -9.60
N GLN A 72 25.43 -19.21 -8.78
CA GLN A 72 24.43 -19.36 -7.73
C GLN A 72 23.05 -19.70 -8.31
N GLY A 73 22.64 -19.01 -9.38
CA GLY A 73 21.37 -19.28 -10.05
C GLY A 73 21.31 -20.67 -10.65
N LEU A 74 22.42 -21.18 -11.21
CA LEU A 74 22.51 -22.57 -11.67
C LEU A 74 22.39 -23.59 -10.53
N LEU A 75 22.92 -23.29 -9.33
CA LEU A 75 22.74 -24.14 -8.15
C LEU A 75 21.29 -24.19 -7.68
N ASP A 76 20.60 -23.04 -7.73
CA ASP A 76 19.26 -22.85 -7.19
C ASP A 76 18.13 -23.18 -8.20
N ASP A 77 18.48 -23.60 -9.42
CA ASP A 77 17.54 -23.80 -10.55
C ASP A 77 16.71 -22.52 -10.81
N ALA A 78 17.41 -21.39 -10.86
CA ALA A 78 16.84 -20.06 -10.95
C ALA A 78 16.13 -19.82 -12.28
N VAL A 79 15.16 -18.91 -12.26
CA VAL A 79 14.47 -18.48 -13.48
C VAL A 79 15.43 -17.67 -14.35
N VAL A 80 15.63 -18.09 -15.59
CA VAL A 80 16.49 -17.38 -16.55
C VAL A 80 15.69 -16.36 -17.35
N GLY A 81 16.24 -15.16 -17.51
CA GLY A 81 15.73 -14.12 -18.40
C GLY A 81 15.49 -14.60 -19.83
N GLY A 82 14.51 -14.00 -20.53
CA GLY A 82 14.16 -14.40 -21.89
C GLY A 82 13.28 -15.66 -22.00
N THR A 83 13.03 -16.36 -20.89
CA THR A 83 12.26 -17.61 -20.90
C THR A 83 10.77 -17.42 -20.61
N HIS A 84 9.95 -18.44 -20.90
CA HIS A 84 8.52 -18.44 -20.55
C HIS A 84 8.28 -18.40 -19.03
N ALA A 85 9.22 -18.93 -18.24
CA ALA A 85 9.19 -18.83 -16.79
C ALA A 85 9.41 -17.38 -16.34
N ALA A 86 10.38 -16.68 -16.94
CA ALA A 86 10.59 -15.25 -16.70
C ALA A 86 9.36 -14.42 -17.07
N ALA A 87 8.69 -14.70 -18.19
CA ALA A 87 7.45 -14.00 -18.56
C ALA A 87 6.34 -14.16 -17.51
N SER A 88 6.19 -15.36 -16.95
CA SER A 88 5.22 -15.64 -15.90
C SER A 88 5.55 -14.87 -14.62
N GLU A 89 6.81 -14.93 -14.18
CA GLU A 89 7.27 -14.23 -12.99
C GLU A 89 7.19 -12.70 -13.13
N ALA A 90 7.62 -12.18 -14.28
CA ALA A 90 7.55 -10.76 -14.62
C ALA A 90 6.14 -10.19 -14.42
N MET A 91 5.13 -10.89 -14.94
CA MET A 91 3.74 -10.47 -14.76
C MET A 91 3.20 -10.69 -13.35
N GLY A 92 3.66 -11.75 -12.67
CA GLY A 92 3.36 -11.97 -11.26
C GLY A 92 3.78 -10.80 -10.39
N PHE A 93 5.03 -10.34 -10.54
CA PHE A 93 5.56 -9.18 -9.82
C PHE A 93 4.96 -7.85 -10.27
N THR A 94 4.70 -7.68 -11.57
CA THR A 94 4.02 -6.48 -12.10
C THR A 94 2.65 -6.27 -11.46
N LEU A 95 1.86 -7.35 -11.33
CA LEU A 95 0.56 -7.30 -10.65
C LEU A 95 0.69 -7.25 -9.12
N PHE A 96 1.80 -7.74 -8.56
CA PHE A 96 2.11 -7.57 -7.14
C PHE A 96 2.33 -6.10 -6.80
N HIS A 97 3.15 -5.39 -7.57
CA HIS A 97 3.41 -3.97 -7.37
C HIS A 97 2.17 -3.12 -7.62
N PHE A 98 1.51 -3.25 -8.77
CA PHE A 98 0.43 -2.31 -9.15
C PHE A 98 -1.01 -2.79 -8.87
N GLY A 99 -1.18 -4.04 -8.47
CA GLY A 99 -2.48 -4.64 -8.17
C GLY A 99 -2.94 -4.35 -6.75
N LEU A 100 -3.43 -5.38 -6.07
CA LEU A 100 -4.15 -5.25 -4.80
C LEU A 100 -3.34 -4.53 -3.70
N HIS A 101 -2.03 -4.75 -3.67
CA HIS A 101 -1.15 -4.25 -2.61
C HIS A 101 -1.00 -2.72 -2.66
N THR A 102 -0.77 -2.12 -3.83
CA THR A 102 -0.79 -0.65 -4.00
C THR A 102 -2.11 -0.04 -3.55
N TRP A 103 -3.24 -0.64 -3.94
CA TRP A 103 -4.56 -0.13 -3.54
C TRP A 103 -4.85 -0.31 -2.05
N THR A 104 -4.22 -1.29 -1.39
CA THR A 104 -4.30 -1.47 0.06
C THR A 104 -3.63 -0.32 0.80
N ILE A 105 -2.48 0.14 0.32
CA ILE A 105 -1.77 1.30 0.88
C ILE A 105 -2.60 2.58 0.79
N PHE A 106 -3.39 2.76 -0.27
CA PHE A 106 -4.32 3.89 -0.38
C PHE A 106 -5.61 3.71 0.44
N THR A 107 -6.09 2.47 0.58
CA THR A 107 -7.33 2.17 1.29
C THR A 107 -7.25 2.55 2.77
N LEU A 108 -6.12 2.28 3.43
CA LEU A 108 -5.94 2.56 4.85
C LEU A 108 -6.09 4.06 5.21
N PRO A 109 -5.26 4.98 4.68
CA PRO A 109 -5.42 6.41 4.94
C PRO A 109 -6.74 6.93 4.37
N GLY A 110 -7.21 6.41 3.23
CA GLY A 110 -8.51 6.79 2.67
C GLY A 110 -9.67 6.50 3.62
N LEU A 111 -9.68 5.32 4.24
CA LEU A 111 -10.70 4.96 5.22
C LEU A 111 -10.55 5.78 6.50
N ALA A 112 -9.31 6.01 6.96
CA ALA A 112 -9.06 6.84 8.13
C ALA A 112 -9.57 8.27 7.92
N PHE A 113 -9.22 8.91 6.82
CA PHE A 113 -9.74 10.24 6.48
C PHE A 113 -11.26 10.24 6.36
N ALA A 114 -11.85 9.29 5.62
CA ALA A 114 -13.29 9.20 5.49
C ALA A 114 -13.99 9.12 6.86
N TYR A 115 -13.41 8.35 7.77
CA TYR A 115 -13.93 8.17 9.12
C TYR A 115 -13.78 9.43 9.96
N PHE A 116 -12.55 9.95 10.15
CA PHE A 116 -12.32 11.08 11.03
C PHE A 116 -12.94 12.38 10.51
N ILE A 117 -12.93 12.61 9.19
CA ILE A 117 -13.54 13.80 8.57
C ILE A 117 -15.07 13.70 8.59
N TYR A 118 -15.66 12.60 8.07
CA TYR A 118 -17.11 12.58 7.85
C TYR A 118 -17.92 11.95 8.97
N LYS A 119 -17.37 10.97 9.70
CA LYS A 119 -18.05 10.36 10.86
C LYS A 119 -17.79 11.18 12.12
N ARG A 120 -16.51 11.44 12.46
CA ARG A 120 -16.13 12.21 13.67
C ARG A 120 -16.07 13.73 13.49
N LYS A 121 -16.29 14.26 12.28
CA LYS A 121 -16.39 15.70 11.98
C LYS A 121 -15.12 16.50 12.31
N LEU A 122 -13.96 15.87 12.20
CA LEU A 122 -12.67 16.52 12.41
C LEU A 122 -12.16 17.20 11.12
N PRO A 123 -11.23 18.17 11.23
CA PRO A 123 -10.58 18.79 10.08
C PRO A 123 -9.93 17.76 9.13
N PRO A 124 -9.85 18.01 7.81
CA PRO A 124 -9.12 17.20 6.83
C PRO A 124 -7.59 17.31 6.99
N ARG A 125 -7.08 16.90 8.15
CA ARG A 125 -5.66 16.94 8.55
C ARG A 125 -5.21 15.54 8.92
N VAL A 126 -3.94 15.20 8.70
CA VAL A 126 -3.40 13.91 9.16
C VAL A 126 -3.42 13.85 10.68
N SER A 127 -3.16 14.96 11.36
CA SER A 127 -3.26 15.08 12.82
C SER A 127 -4.64 14.69 13.36
N SER A 128 -5.73 14.88 12.61
CA SER A 128 -7.08 14.47 13.02
C SER A 128 -7.20 12.95 13.21
N ILE A 129 -6.43 12.16 12.47
CA ILE A 129 -6.41 10.70 12.63
C ILE A 129 -5.83 10.32 14.00
N PHE A 130 -4.98 11.16 14.58
CA PHE A 130 -4.33 10.93 15.88
C PHE A 130 -5.19 11.36 17.07
N GLN A 131 -6.42 11.85 16.84
CA GLN A 131 -7.33 12.27 17.91
C GLN A 131 -7.53 11.22 19.02
N PRO A 132 -7.61 9.89 18.76
CA PRO A 132 -7.76 8.91 19.84
C PRO A 132 -6.59 8.88 20.83
N ILE A 133 -5.35 9.08 20.37
CA ILE A 133 -4.16 9.11 21.25
C ILE A 133 -3.92 10.51 21.81
N LEU A 134 -4.00 11.54 20.96
CA LEU A 134 -3.57 12.89 21.29
C LEU A 134 -4.69 13.76 21.89
N GLY A 135 -5.96 13.37 21.76
CA GLY A 135 -7.11 14.17 22.18
C GLY A 135 -7.05 15.56 21.55
N ASP A 136 -7.23 16.60 22.36
CA ASP A 136 -7.20 18.00 21.90
C ASP A 136 -5.81 18.47 21.44
N ARG A 137 -4.74 17.74 21.76
CA ARG A 137 -3.36 18.09 21.35
C ARG A 137 -3.14 18.00 19.84
N ILE A 138 -4.10 17.46 19.08
CA ILE A 138 -4.12 17.53 17.62
C ILE A 138 -4.13 18.99 17.11
N HIS A 139 -4.59 19.95 17.92
CA HIS A 139 -4.55 21.38 17.59
C HIS A 139 -3.26 22.07 18.07
N GLY A 140 -2.43 21.37 18.84
CA GLY A 140 -1.18 21.86 19.42
C GLY A 140 0.03 21.67 18.51
N SER A 141 1.23 21.79 19.09
CA SER A 141 2.50 21.63 18.36
C SER A 141 2.70 20.21 17.81
N ALA A 142 2.28 19.18 18.54
CA ALA A 142 2.37 17.79 18.09
C ALA A 142 1.54 17.53 16.83
N GLY A 143 0.28 17.98 16.80
CA GLY A 143 -0.55 17.87 15.60
C GLY A 143 0.00 18.66 14.42
N LYS A 144 0.51 19.89 14.66
CA LYS A 144 1.18 20.67 13.62
C LYS A 144 2.42 19.98 13.05
N ALA A 145 3.22 19.32 13.87
CA ALA A 145 4.39 18.57 13.41
C ALA A 145 3.98 17.40 12.50
N ILE A 146 2.92 16.65 12.87
CA ILE A 146 2.35 15.58 12.04
C ILE A 146 1.85 16.14 10.70
N ASP A 147 1.10 17.24 10.72
CA ASP A 147 0.56 17.85 9.52
C ASP A 147 1.67 18.37 8.58
N VAL A 148 2.68 19.07 9.12
CA VAL A 148 3.82 19.56 8.32
C VAL A 148 4.57 18.40 7.70
N PHE A 149 4.86 17.35 8.48
CA PHE A 149 5.52 16.16 7.97
C PHE A 149 4.73 15.49 6.85
N ALA A 150 3.41 15.36 7.04
CA ALA A 150 2.50 14.81 6.04
C ALA A 150 2.48 15.62 4.73
N ILE A 151 2.42 16.96 4.84
CA ILE A 151 2.41 17.88 3.70
C ILE A 151 3.74 17.76 2.94
N VAL A 152 4.87 17.83 3.62
CA VAL A 152 6.20 17.76 3.00
C VAL A 152 6.38 16.42 2.27
N GLY A 153 6.11 15.29 2.93
CA GLY A 153 6.25 13.98 2.28
C GLY A 153 5.31 13.79 1.10
N THR A 154 4.08 14.29 1.19
CA THR A 154 3.12 14.27 0.07
C THR A 154 3.66 15.03 -1.14
N ILE A 155 4.23 16.21 -0.93
CA ILE A 155 4.78 17.04 -2.02
C ILE A 155 5.94 16.33 -2.70
N PHE A 156 6.88 15.76 -1.92
CA PHE A 156 8.00 15.00 -2.48
C PHE A 156 7.53 13.74 -3.22
N GLY A 157 6.60 12.97 -2.66
CA GLY A 157 6.03 11.79 -3.31
C GLY A 157 5.32 12.13 -4.64
N VAL A 158 4.60 13.25 -4.69
CA VAL A 158 3.98 13.73 -5.93
C VAL A 158 5.01 14.27 -6.92
N ALA A 159 6.05 14.96 -6.44
CA ALA A 159 7.14 15.45 -7.28
C ALA A 159 7.88 14.30 -8.00
N VAL A 160 8.01 13.13 -7.35
CA VAL A 160 8.50 11.90 -7.98
C VAL A 160 7.66 11.49 -9.18
N SER A 161 6.34 11.45 -9.03
CA SER A 161 5.43 11.15 -10.14
C SER A 161 5.54 12.16 -11.30
N ILE A 162 5.74 13.44 -10.98
CA ILE A 162 5.94 14.49 -11.99
C ILE A 162 7.31 14.36 -12.68
N GLY A 163 8.35 13.97 -11.95
CA GLY A 163 9.69 13.74 -12.49
C GLY A 163 9.71 12.56 -13.46
N LEU A 164 9.26 11.38 -13.03
CA LEU A 164 9.09 10.18 -13.87
C LEU A 164 8.29 10.50 -15.12
N GLY A 165 7.25 11.29 -14.93
CA GLY A 165 6.41 11.73 -15.99
C GLY A 165 7.05 12.65 -17.02
N THR A 166 7.86 13.59 -16.55
CA THR A 166 8.61 14.48 -17.41
C THR A 166 9.58 13.69 -18.28
N MET A 167 10.25 12.68 -17.71
CA MET A 167 11.11 11.76 -18.46
C MET A 167 10.32 11.04 -19.56
N GLN A 168 9.11 10.57 -19.25
CA GLN A 168 8.25 9.94 -20.26
C GLN A 168 7.80 10.91 -21.38
N ILE A 169 7.45 12.16 -21.05
CA ILE A 169 7.09 13.17 -22.07
C ILE A 169 8.30 13.48 -22.93
N HIS A 170 9.48 13.63 -22.32
CA HIS A 170 10.73 13.88 -23.03
C HIS A 170 11.06 12.74 -23.98
N ALA A 171 11.05 11.48 -23.54
CA ALA A 171 11.30 10.31 -24.38
C ALA A 171 10.39 10.30 -25.63
N GLY A 172 9.09 10.58 -25.46
CA GLY A 172 8.16 10.65 -26.59
C GLY A 172 8.43 11.83 -27.54
N LEU A 173 8.83 12.99 -27.01
CA LEU A 173 9.21 14.15 -27.82
C LEU A 173 10.56 13.95 -28.53
N ALA A 174 11.49 13.25 -27.89
CA ALA A 174 12.76 12.84 -28.48
C ALA A 174 12.51 11.92 -29.68
N GLU A 175 11.66 10.91 -29.52
CA GLU A 175 11.28 9.98 -30.57
C GLU A 175 10.57 10.68 -31.75
N LEU A 176 9.57 11.52 -31.47
CA LEU A 176 8.75 12.12 -32.54
C LEU A 176 9.38 13.34 -33.22
N PHE A 177 10.14 14.14 -32.46
CA PHE A 177 10.60 15.45 -32.90
C PHE A 177 12.12 15.65 -32.76
N GLY A 178 12.86 14.66 -32.29
CA GLY A 178 14.31 14.76 -32.07
C GLY A 178 14.68 15.76 -30.97
N MET A 179 13.83 15.92 -29.93
CA MET A 179 14.14 16.77 -28.79
C MET A 179 15.43 16.29 -28.10
N PRO A 180 16.47 17.12 -27.96
CA PRO A 180 17.74 16.69 -27.40
C PRO A 180 17.58 16.18 -25.96
N ASP A 181 18.35 15.16 -25.60
CA ASP A 181 18.51 14.77 -24.21
C ASP A 181 19.44 15.75 -23.49
N SER A 182 18.84 16.66 -22.74
CA SER A 182 19.56 17.70 -22.01
C SER A 182 18.73 18.17 -20.83
N GLN A 183 19.41 18.59 -19.75
CA GLN A 183 18.75 19.16 -18.57
C GLN A 183 17.75 20.28 -18.92
N TRP A 184 18.05 21.07 -19.96
CA TRP A 184 17.17 22.13 -20.43
C TRP A 184 15.84 21.61 -20.98
N SER A 185 15.84 20.46 -21.66
CA SER A 185 14.64 19.82 -22.18
C SER A 185 13.65 19.47 -21.06
N PHE A 186 14.14 18.86 -19.98
CA PHE A 186 13.32 18.53 -18.81
C PHE A 186 12.75 19.78 -18.14
N LEU A 187 13.56 20.84 -17.96
CA LEU A 187 13.11 22.11 -17.38
C LEU A 187 12.01 22.78 -18.20
N VAL A 188 12.11 22.75 -19.54
CA VAL A 188 11.09 23.30 -20.43
C VAL A 188 9.78 22.53 -20.28
N ILE A 189 9.82 21.20 -20.27
CA ILE A 189 8.62 20.35 -20.13
C ILE A 189 7.94 20.62 -18.77
N ILE A 190 8.70 20.57 -17.67
CA ILE A 190 8.18 20.84 -16.32
C ILE A 190 7.61 22.26 -16.24
N GLY A 191 8.31 23.24 -16.79
CA GLY A 191 7.88 24.64 -16.81
C GLY A 191 6.53 24.81 -17.52
N VAL A 192 6.37 24.19 -18.69
CA VAL A 192 5.11 24.23 -19.47
C VAL A 192 3.98 23.53 -18.71
N VAL A 193 4.20 22.29 -18.24
CA VAL A 193 3.18 21.52 -17.51
C VAL A 193 2.76 22.24 -16.23
N THR A 194 3.73 22.76 -15.47
CA THR A 194 3.49 23.51 -14.23
C THR A 194 2.73 24.80 -14.51
N LEU A 195 3.09 25.53 -15.57
CA LEU A 195 2.38 26.74 -15.97
C LEU A 195 0.92 26.45 -16.31
N VAL A 196 0.67 25.43 -17.13
CA VAL A 196 -0.69 25.04 -17.52
C VAL A 196 -1.50 24.55 -16.32
N ALA A 197 -0.90 23.74 -15.45
CA ALA A 197 -1.52 23.28 -14.21
C ALA A 197 -1.84 24.46 -13.27
N THR A 198 -0.94 25.43 -13.15
CA THR A 198 -1.14 26.62 -12.30
C THR A 198 -2.28 27.48 -12.83
N ILE A 199 -2.34 27.70 -14.15
CA ILE A 199 -3.46 28.41 -14.79
C ILE A 199 -4.78 27.66 -14.53
N SER A 200 -4.78 26.34 -14.68
CA SER A 200 -5.95 25.48 -14.39
C SER A 200 -6.45 25.63 -12.94
N ALA A 201 -5.50 25.58 -11.99
CA ALA A 201 -5.78 25.67 -10.56
C ALA A 201 -6.30 27.06 -10.16
N VAL A 202 -5.73 28.13 -10.70
CA VAL A 202 -6.12 29.52 -10.38
C VAL A 202 -7.45 29.90 -11.03
N LEU A 203 -7.69 29.51 -12.29
CA LEU A 203 -8.92 29.86 -12.98
C LEU A 203 -10.15 29.08 -12.46
N GLY A 204 -9.94 28.12 -11.55
CA GLY A 204 -11.02 27.35 -10.92
C GLY A 204 -11.86 26.64 -11.97
N VAL A 205 -11.23 26.09 -13.01
CA VAL A 205 -11.90 25.45 -14.14
C VAL A 205 -12.38 24.05 -13.74
N GLU A 206 -13.07 23.91 -12.60
CA GLU A 206 -13.53 22.63 -12.03
C GLU A 206 -14.32 21.81 -13.06
N LYS A 207 -15.16 22.47 -13.86
CA LYS A 207 -15.89 21.84 -14.98
C LYS A 207 -14.97 21.43 -16.14
N GLY A 208 -13.92 22.20 -16.41
CA GLY A 208 -12.95 21.92 -17.46
C GLY A 208 -12.02 20.78 -17.09
N ILE A 209 -11.48 20.78 -15.87
CA ILE A 209 -10.65 19.70 -15.32
C ILE A 209 -11.43 18.39 -15.30
N LYS A 210 -12.70 18.39 -14.88
CA LYS A 210 -13.54 17.19 -14.96
C LYS A 210 -13.73 16.68 -16.39
N ARG A 211 -13.95 17.58 -17.36
CA ARG A 211 -14.07 17.19 -18.78
C ARG A 211 -12.76 16.68 -19.35
N LEU A 212 -11.65 17.32 -19.00
CA LEU A 212 -10.31 16.95 -19.43
C LEU A 212 -9.91 15.58 -18.87
N SER A 213 -10.17 15.34 -17.57
CA SER A 213 -9.97 14.03 -16.93
C SER A 213 -10.83 12.94 -17.58
N ASN A 214 -12.13 13.19 -17.81
CA ASN A 214 -12.99 12.24 -18.50
C ASN A 214 -12.52 11.94 -19.93
N PHE A 215 -12.11 12.98 -20.69
CA PHE A 215 -11.54 12.83 -22.02
C PHE A 215 -10.27 11.96 -21.96
N ASN A 216 -9.41 12.19 -20.97
CA ASN A 216 -8.19 11.42 -20.79
C ASN A 216 -8.46 9.93 -20.55
N ILE A 217 -9.42 9.62 -19.68
CA ILE A 217 -9.82 8.24 -19.40
C ILE A 217 -10.39 7.56 -20.64
N TRP A 218 -11.28 8.22 -21.39
CA TRP A 218 -11.82 7.65 -22.63
C TRP A 218 -10.76 7.45 -23.70
N THR A 219 -9.81 8.38 -23.84
CA THR A 219 -8.70 8.25 -24.78
C THR A 219 -7.75 7.12 -24.38
N ALA A 220 -7.47 6.95 -23.08
CA ALA A 220 -6.65 5.84 -22.58
C ALA A 220 -7.33 4.47 -22.83
N ILE A 221 -8.63 4.36 -22.60
CA ILE A 221 -9.41 3.17 -22.93
C ILE A 221 -9.42 2.93 -24.45
N ALA A 222 -9.56 3.99 -25.25
CA ALA A 222 -9.51 3.87 -26.70
C ALA A 222 -8.14 3.38 -27.20
N LEU A 223 -7.05 3.85 -26.60
CA LEU A 223 -5.69 3.38 -26.89
C LEU A 223 -5.53 1.90 -26.52
N LEU A 224 -6.05 1.48 -25.35
CA LEU A 224 -6.04 0.07 -24.94
C LEU A 224 -6.83 -0.80 -25.92
N ILE A 225 -8.02 -0.36 -26.34
CA ILE A 225 -8.84 -1.06 -27.34
C ILE A 225 -8.14 -1.11 -28.70
N PHE A 226 -7.43 -0.04 -29.07
CA PHE A 226 -6.64 0.00 -30.29
C PHE A 226 -5.58 -1.10 -30.28
N ILE A 227 -4.74 -1.17 -29.24
CA ILE A 227 -3.73 -2.24 -29.08
C ILE A 227 -4.38 -3.62 -29.11
N LEU A 228 -5.51 -3.79 -28.43
CA LEU A 228 -6.24 -5.06 -28.42
C LEU A 228 -6.74 -5.47 -29.81
N ALA A 229 -7.16 -4.51 -30.63
CA ALA A 229 -7.72 -4.75 -31.96
C ALA A 229 -6.67 -4.90 -33.06
N THR A 230 -5.49 -4.29 -32.91
CA THR A 230 -4.40 -4.36 -33.89
C THR A 230 -3.35 -5.41 -33.55
N GLY A 231 -3.22 -5.81 -32.28
CA GLY A 231 -2.42 -6.97 -31.86
C GLY A 231 -3.19 -8.29 -31.90
N PRO A 232 -2.59 -9.40 -31.43
CA PRO A 232 -3.24 -10.71 -31.39
C PRO A 232 -4.28 -10.77 -30.26
N THR A 233 -5.48 -10.26 -30.52
CA THR A 233 -6.57 -10.08 -29.53
C THR A 233 -6.76 -11.27 -28.60
N VAL A 234 -6.81 -12.49 -29.14
CA VAL A 234 -7.06 -13.70 -28.35
C VAL A 234 -5.89 -14.02 -27.41
N TYR A 235 -4.66 -13.80 -27.86
CA TYR A 235 -3.47 -13.99 -27.04
C TYR A 235 -3.43 -12.99 -25.89
N LEU A 236 -3.63 -11.70 -26.19
CA LEU A 236 -3.68 -10.62 -25.19
C LEU A 236 -4.75 -10.86 -24.11
N LEU A 237 -5.95 -11.29 -24.52
CA LEU A 237 -7.03 -11.59 -23.56
C LEU A 237 -6.74 -12.84 -22.73
N ARG A 238 -6.10 -13.87 -23.30
CA ARG A 238 -5.69 -15.07 -22.55
C ARG A 238 -4.65 -14.72 -21.51
N GLY A 239 -3.60 -13.99 -21.90
CA GLY A 239 -2.55 -13.53 -20.99
C GLY A 239 -3.14 -12.72 -19.83
N MET A 240 -4.02 -11.75 -20.09
CA MET A 240 -4.72 -10.99 -19.04
C MET A 240 -5.36 -11.88 -17.95
N PHE A 241 -6.02 -12.98 -18.33
CA PHE A 241 -6.58 -13.93 -17.35
C PHE A 241 -5.52 -14.82 -16.70
N GLU A 242 -4.54 -15.29 -17.48
CA GLU A 242 -3.47 -16.17 -17.01
C GLU A 242 -2.59 -15.48 -15.95
N TRP A 243 -2.16 -14.25 -16.21
CA TRP A 243 -1.36 -13.45 -15.27
C TRP A 243 -2.09 -13.19 -13.95
N THR A 244 -3.42 -13.11 -13.97
CA THR A 244 -4.20 -13.03 -12.73
C THR A 244 -4.04 -14.30 -11.88
N GLY A 245 -4.03 -15.47 -12.52
CA GLY A 245 -3.79 -16.74 -11.84
C GLY A 245 -2.37 -16.85 -11.30
N VAL A 246 -1.38 -16.46 -12.11
CA VAL A 246 0.04 -16.43 -11.71
C VAL A 246 0.24 -15.53 -10.49
N TYR A 247 -0.28 -14.30 -10.55
CA TYR A 247 -0.23 -13.36 -9.43
C TYR A 247 -0.80 -13.96 -8.14
N LEU A 248 -2.00 -14.56 -8.20
CA LEU A 248 -2.63 -15.17 -7.03
C LEU A 248 -1.84 -16.36 -6.47
N GLY A 249 -1.20 -17.15 -7.34
CA GLY A 249 -0.35 -18.28 -6.94
C GLY A 249 0.94 -17.83 -6.26
N LEU A 250 1.51 -16.71 -6.71
CA LEU A 250 2.77 -16.16 -6.23
C LEU A 250 2.66 -15.53 -4.83
N LEU A 251 1.47 -15.03 -4.46
CA LEU A 251 1.26 -14.20 -3.26
C LEU A 251 1.86 -14.72 -1.96
N PRO A 252 1.64 -15.97 -1.53
CA PRO A 252 2.14 -16.43 -0.24
C PRO A 252 3.67 -16.37 -0.16
N GLU A 253 4.36 -16.60 -1.28
CA GLU A 253 5.81 -16.62 -1.33
C GLU A 253 6.38 -15.20 -1.36
N VAL A 254 5.93 -14.36 -2.29
CA VAL A 254 6.46 -12.98 -2.43
C VAL A 254 6.07 -12.07 -1.27
N SER A 255 5.03 -12.42 -0.50
CA SER A 255 4.69 -11.66 0.72
C SER A 255 5.73 -11.80 1.84
N TRP A 256 6.58 -12.84 1.79
CA TRP A 256 7.62 -13.12 2.79
C TRP A 256 9.03 -13.15 2.21
N TRP A 257 9.16 -12.96 0.90
CA TRP A 257 10.46 -12.90 0.24
C TRP A 257 11.16 -11.58 0.58
N ASN A 258 12.42 -11.68 1.01
CA ASN A 258 13.24 -10.57 1.48
C ASN A 258 14.68 -10.67 0.96
N ASP A 259 14.87 -11.45 -0.11
CA ASP A 259 16.13 -11.58 -0.86
C ASP A 259 17.42 -11.79 -0.02
N THR A 260 17.30 -12.45 1.14
CA THR A 260 18.35 -12.38 2.18
C THR A 260 19.58 -13.25 1.90
N LEU A 261 19.46 -14.25 1.03
CA LEU A 261 20.57 -15.18 0.75
C LEU A 261 21.36 -14.77 -0.50
N VAL A 262 20.67 -14.30 -1.54
CA VAL A 262 21.29 -13.84 -2.78
C VAL A 262 21.74 -12.38 -2.62
N ASP A 263 20.98 -11.56 -1.89
CA ASP A 263 21.23 -10.13 -1.66
C ASP A 263 21.48 -9.39 -2.98
N SER A 264 20.63 -9.67 -3.99
CA SER A 264 20.78 -9.16 -5.36
C SER A 264 20.59 -7.64 -5.47
N GLY A 265 20.05 -6.99 -4.42
CA GLY A 265 19.65 -5.59 -4.44
C GLY A 265 18.35 -5.31 -5.22
N TRP A 266 17.76 -6.32 -5.87
CA TRP A 266 16.59 -6.16 -6.74
C TRP A 266 15.38 -5.57 -6.01
N GLN A 267 15.14 -6.01 -4.76
CA GLN A 267 14.05 -5.52 -3.92
C GLN A 267 14.12 -4.01 -3.68
N GLU A 268 15.33 -3.43 -3.57
CA GLU A 268 15.52 -2.02 -3.30
C GLU A 268 15.08 -1.16 -4.50
N GLY A 269 15.49 -1.55 -5.70
CA GLY A 269 15.17 -0.86 -6.95
C GLY A 269 13.70 -0.97 -7.37
N TRP A 270 13.01 -2.05 -6.99
CA TRP A 270 11.63 -2.32 -7.42
C TRP A 270 10.62 -2.27 -6.28
N THR A 271 10.52 -3.35 -5.49
CA THR A 271 9.45 -3.52 -4.51
C THR A 271 9.46 -2.44 -3.44
N ILE A 272 10.61 -2.18 -2.83
CA ILE A 272 10.77 -1.19 -1.77
C ILE A 272 10.57 0.22 -2.33
N PHE A 273 11.11 0.52 -3.51
CA PHE A 273 10.84 1.78 -4.22
C PHE A 273 9.33 2.00 -4.43
N TYR A 274 8.62 1.03 -5.01
CA TYR A 274 7.18 1.16 -5.26
C TYR A 274 6.38 1.34 -3.98
N TRP A 275 6.71 0.61 -2.91
CA TRP A 275 6.07 0.79 -1.61
C TRP A 275 6.36 2.17 -1.02
N ALA A 276 7.62 2.58 -0.97
CA ALA A 276 8.01 3.87 -0.43
C ALA A 276 7.38 5.04 -1.19
N TRP A 277 7.42 5.00 -2.53
CA TRP A 277 6.76 5.97 -3.39
C TRP A 277 5.25 6.02 -3.12
N THR A 278 4.60 4.85 -3.07
CA THR A 278 3.15 4.74 -2.86
C THR A 278 2.71 5.23 -1.48
N ILE A 279 3.50 4.93 -0.46
CA ILE A 279 3.26 5.36 0.92
C ILE A 279 3.40 6.88 1.05
N ALA A 280 4.41 7.49 0.43
CA ALA A 280 4.73 8.92 0.58
C ALA A 280 3.58 9.86 0.13
N TRP A 281 2.88 9.51 -0.96
CA TRP A 281 1.71 10.26 -1.46
C TRP A 281 0.34 9.68 -1.05
N ALA A 282 0.32 8.62 -0.24
CA ALA A 282 -0.91 8.00 0.24
C ALA A 282 -1.88 8.96 0.97
N PRO A 283 -1.44 9.98 1.73
CA PRO A 283 -2.36 10.93 2.35
C PRO A 283 -3.16 11.74 1.33
N PHE A 284 -2.50 12.17 0.24
CA PHE A 284 -3.14 12.90 -0.84
C PHE A 284 -4.26 12.06 -1.48
N VAL A 285 -3.92 10.84 -1.89
CA VAL A 285 -4.87 9.91 -2.48
C VAL A 285 -5.99 9.55 -1.49
N GLY A 286 -5.64 9.38 -0.22
CA GLY A 286 -6.57 9.06 0.86
C GLY A 286 -7.66 10.12 1.04
N ILE A 287 -7.31 11.40 1.12
CA ILE A 287 -8.30 12.49 1.22
C ILE A 287 -9.20 12.54 -0.03
N PHE A 288 -8.61 12.37 -1.22
CA PHE A 288 -9.39 12.32 -2.47
C PHE A 288 -10.42 11.18 -2.45
N ILE A 289 -9.99 9.96 -2.11
CA ILE A 289 -10.86 8.78 -2.01
C ILE A 289 -11.93 8.98 -0.93
N ALA A 290 -11.57 9.56 0.21
CA ALA A 290 -12.49 9.86 1.28
C ALA A 290 -13.66 10.73 0.79
N ARG A 291 -13.36 11.82 0.05
CA ARG A 291 -14.35 12.76 -0.47
C ARG A 291 -15.37 12.14 -1.38
N ILE A 292 -14.90 11.39 -2.36
CA ILE A 292 -15.79 10.74 -3.33
C ILE A 292 -16.57 9.57 -2.71
N SER A 293 -16.20 9.14 -1.51
CA SER A 293 -16.81 8.04 -0.77
C SER A 293 -17.71 8.47 0.39
N ARG A 294 -18.03 9.76 0.52
CA ARG A 294 -18.90 10.27 1.58
C ARG A 294 -20.27 9.57 1.56
N GLY A 295 -20.68 9.03 2.70
CA GLY A 295 -21.96 8.33 2.88
C GLY A 295 -21.95 6.85 2.51
N ARG A 296 -20.81 6.29 2.09
CA ARG A 296 -20.65 4.84 1.90
C ARG A 296 -20.42 4.13 3.23
N THR A 297 -20.83 2.86 3.30
CA THR A 297 -20.45 2.00 4.44
C THR A 297 -18.98 1.61 4.33
N VAL A 298 -18.33 1.28 5.46
CA VAL A 298 -16.93 0.83 5.47
C VAL A 298 -16.70 -0.35 4.52
N ARG A 299 -17.63 -1.31 4.49
CA ARG A 299 -17.54 -2.47 3.58
C ARG A 299 -17.58 -2.06 2.10
N GLN A 300 -18.48 -1.15 1.73
CA GLN A 300 -18.56 -0.64 0.36
C GLN A 300 -17.33 0.17 -0.02
N PHE A 301 -16.79 0.96 0.93
CA PHE A 301 -15.56 1.70 0.76
C PHE A 301 -14.39 0.76 0.43
N VAL A 302 -14.10 -0.20 1.31
CA VAL A 302 -12.97 -1.12 1.16
C VAL A 302 -13.10 -1.96 -0.11
N ALA A 303 -14.28 -2.54 -0.37
CA ALA A 303 -14.50 -3.34 -1.58
C ALA A 303 -14.38 -2.50 -2.86
N GLY A 304 -14.83 -1.24 -2.84
CA GLY A 304 -14.76 -0.36 -4.00
C GLY A 304 -13.34 0.11 -4.31
N VAL A 305 -12.58 0.51 -3.28
CA VAL A 305 -11.22 1.03 -3.42
C VAL A 305 -10.23 -0.08 -3.79
N LEU A 306 -10.42 -1.29 -3.27
CA LEU A 306 -9.58 -2.43 -3.66
C LEU A 306 -10.00 -3.03 -5.00
N GLY A 307 -11.30 -3.26 -5.19
CA GLY A 307 -11.80 -4.06 -6.32
C GLY A 307 -11.73 -3.35 -7.67
N LEU A 308 -12.27 -2.12 -7.78
CA LEU A 308 -12.36 -1.42 -9.07
C LEU A 308 -10.99 -1.11 -9.67
N PRO A 309 -10.04 -0.54 -8.90
CA PRO A 309 -8.75 -0.18 -9.46
C PRO A 309 -7.86 -1.39 -9.73
N THR A 310 -7.89 -2.43 -8.87
CA THR A 310 -7.16 -3.69 -9.13
C THR A 310 -7.67 -4.37 -10.41
N ALA A 311 -8.99 -4.39 -10.64
CA ALA A 311 -9.55 -4.93 -11.88
C ALA A 311 -9.06 -4.14 -13.11
N PHE A 312 -8.97 -2.81 -13.01
CA PHE A 312 -8.41 -2.00 -14.08
C PHE A 312 -6.91 -2.26 -14.28
N THR A 313 -6.12 -2.41 -13.21
CA THR A 313 -4.70 -2.80 -13.28
C THR A 313 -4.54 -4.13 -14.02
N ILE A 314 -5.33 -5.15 -13.65
CA ILE A 314 -5.28 -6.47 -14.30
C ILE A 314 -5.54 -6.35 -15.80
N ILE A 315 -6.56 -5.60 -16.19
CA ILE A 315 -6.89 -5.40 -17.61
C ILE A 315 -5.75 -4.65 -18.32
N TRP A 316 -5.26 -3.56 -17.71
CA TRP A 316 -4.24 -2.71 -18.30
C TRP A 316 -2.92 -3.46 -18.43
N PHE A 317 -2.27 -3.80 -17.32
CA PHE A 317 -0.98 -4.49 -17.33
C PHE A 317 -1.08 -5.87 -17.98
N GLY A 318 -2.21 -6.56 -17.84
CA GLY A 318 -2.43 -7.82 -18.52
C GLY A 318 -2.37 -7.70 -20.03
N ILE A 319 -2.98 -6.67 -20.63
CA ILE A 319 -2.93 -6.49 -22.09
C ILE A 319 -1.55 -5.97 -22.55
N TRP A 320 -1.03 -4.92 -21.91
CA TRP A 320 0.25 -4.32 -22.32
C TRP A 320 1.42 -5.29 -22.12
N GLY A 321 1.52 -5.93 -20.95
CA GLY A 321 2.58 -6.89 -20.65
C GLY A 321 2.51 -8.15 -21.52
N THR A 322 1.32 -8.68 -21.80
CA THR A 322 1.20 -9.78 -22.78
C THR A 322 1.66 -9.35 -24.18
N GLY A 323 1.42 -8.09 -24.55
CA GLY A 323 1.90 -7.55 -25.82
C GLY A 323 3.42 -7.51 -25.89
N VAL A 324 4.12 -7.20 -24.79
CA VAL A 324 5.58 -7.23 -24.73
C VAL A 324 6.10 -8.61 -25.07
N PHE A 325 5.54 -9.65 -24.42
CA PHE A 325 5.96 -11.03 -24.67
C PHE A 325 5.56 -11.53 -26.05
N ASP A 326 4.46 -11.03 -26.63
CA ASP A 326 4.12 -11.37 -28.01
C ASP A 326 5.19 -10.89 -28.99
N ILE A 327 5.65 -9.64 -28.83
CA ILE A 327 6.72 -9.07 -29.66
C ILE A 327 8.01 -9.86 -29.47
N GLU A 328 8.35 -10.19 -28.22
CA GLU A 328 9.63 -10.81 -27.87
C GLU A 328 9.69 -12.31 -28.19
N LEU A 329 8.62 -13.07 -27.91
CA LEU A 329 8.60 -14.52 -28.05
C LEU A 329 7.99 -15.01 -29.37
N ASN A 330 7.04 -14.26 -29.96
CA ASN A 330 6.33 -14.65 -31.18
C ASN A 330 6.62 -13.72 -32.37
N GLY A 331 7.24 -12.58 -32.15
CA GLY A 331 7.56 -11.56 -33.15
C GLY A 331 9.04 -11.56 -33.54
N ASP A 332 9.51 -10.40 -34.00
CA ASP A 332 10.89 -10.18 -34.42
C ASP A 332 11.85 -9.90 -33.24
N GLY A 333 11.32 -9.72 -32.02
CA GLY A 333 12.10 -9.43 -30.82
C GLY A 333 12.71 -8.02 -30.76
N GLY A 334 13.60 -7.81 -29.80
CA GLY A 334 14.41 -6.58 -29.67
C GLY A 334 13.73 -5.43 -28.93
N LEU A 335 12.45 -5.57 -28.56
CA LEU A 335 11.77 -4.59 -27.72
C LEU A 335 12.42 -4.56 -26.33
N VAL A 336 12.63 -5.72 -25.73
CA VAL A 336 13.15 -5.81 -24.36
C VAL A 336 14.57 -5.22 -24.27
N GLU A 337 15.45 -5.59 -25.20
CA GLU A 337 16.80 -5.03 -25.32
C GLU A 337 16.75 -3.50 -25.42
N SER A 338 15.92 -2.95 -26.30
CA SER A 338 15.77 -1.49 -26.45
C SER A 338 15.32 -0.80 -25.17
N VAL A 339 14.48 -1.46 -24.36
CA VAL A 339 13.98 -0.90 -23.09
C VAL A 339 15.04 -0.90 -22.01
N VAL A 340 15.82 -1.97 -21.93
CA VAL A 340 16.91 -2.12 -20.96
C VAL A 340 18.03 -1.13 -21.29
N GLU A 341 18.39 -0.98 -22.55
CA GLU A 341 19.46 -0.07 -22.99
C GLU A 341 19.06 1.41 -22.94
N ALA A 342 17.86 1.76 -23.44
CA ALA A 342 17.44 3.16 -23.58
C ALA A 342 16.67 3.69 -22.36
N GLY A 343 16.36 2.85 -21.39
CA GLY A 343 15.69 3.21 -20.15
C GLY A 343 14.17 3.08 -20.18
N PRO A 344 13.53 2.92 -19.01
CA PRO A 344 12.12 2.58 -18.87
C PRO A 344 11.15 3.65 -19.43
N GLU A 345 11.55 4.91 -19.48
CA GLU A 345 10.76 6.02 -20.01
C GLU A 345 10.49 5.92 -21.52
N THR A 346 11.37 5.23 -22.26
CA THR A 346 11.24 5.02 -23.70
C THR A 346 10.32 3.85 -24.05
N ALA A 347 10.11 2.93 -23.11
CA ALA A 347 9.46 1.64 -23.35
C ALA A 347 8.08 1.74 -23.98
N LEU A 348 7.28 2.73 -23.56
CA LEU A 348 5.96 2.92 -24.16
C LEU A 348 6.05 3.20 -25.66
N PHE A 349 7.03 3.98 -26.10
CA PHE A 349 7.16 4.43 -27.47
C PHE A 349 7.79 3.35 -28.35
N ALA A 350 8.80 2.64 -27.84
CA ALA A 350 9.34 1.43 -28.47
C ALA A 350 8.26 0.35 -28.63
N PHE A 351 7.38 0.16 -27.64
CA PHE A 351 6.25 -0.74 -27.81
C PHE A 351 5.25 -0.26 -28.87
N LEU A 352 4.95 1.05 -28.89
CA LEU A 352 3.99 1.60 -29.86
C LEU A 352 4.53 1.62 -31.30
N SER A 353 5.85 1.53 -31.53
CA SER A 353 6.43 1.40 -32.88
C SER A 353 6.09 0.08 -33.54
N GLU A 354 5.85 -0.97 -32.74
CA GLU A 354 5.45 -2.30 -33.21
C GLU A 354 3.98 -2.38 -33.66
N PHE A 355 3.22 -1.30 -33.47
CA PHE A 355 1.82 -1.23 -33.87
C PHE A 355 1.58 -0.24 -35.02
N PRO A 356 0.52 -0.42 -35.83
CA PRO A 356 0.15 0.54 -36.85
C PRO A 356 -0.06 1.94 -36.27
N LEU A 357 0.15 2.97 -37.08
CA LEU A 357 -0.04 4.38 -36.68
C LEU A 357 0.84 4.81 -35.50
N ALA A 358 2.02 4.21 -35.32
CA ALA A 358 3.00 4.49 -34.27
C ALA A 358 3.16 5.99 -33.95
N THR A 359 3.32 6.84 -34.97
CA THR A 359 3.46 8.30 -34.79
C THR A 359 2.22 8.91 -34.12
N VAL A 360 1.02 8.48 -34.53
CA VAL A 360 -0.26 8.99 -34.00
C VAL A 360 -0.49 8.49 -32.58
N THR A 361 -0.28 7.19 -32.33
CA THR A 361 -0.46 6.59 -31.00
C THR A 361 0.56 7.15 -30.00
N SER A 362 1.80 7.38 -30.42
CA SER A 362 2.83 8.03 -29.61
C SER A 362 2.47 9.47 -29.29
N ALA A 363 1.99 10.25 -30.26
CA ALA A 363 1.51 11.62 -30.01
C ALA A 363 0.32 11.65 -29.03
N VAL A 364 -0.60 10.68 -29.17
CA VAL A 364 -1.71 10.50 -28.23
C VAL A 364 -1.20 10.11 -26.84
N ALA A 365 -0.21 9.24 -26.73
CA ALA A 365 0.40 8.86 -25.46
C ALA A 365 1.06 10.05 -24.75
N ILE A 366 1.84 10.88 -25.47
CA ILE A 366 2.44 12.11 -24.91
C ILE A 366 1.34 13.04 -24.39
N MET A 367 0.27 13.22 -25.15
CA MET A 367 -0.88 14.02 -24.73
C MET A 367 -1.55 13.43 -23.47
N LEU A 368 -1.79 12.12 -23.42
CA LEU A 368 -2.39 11.44 -22.27
C LEU A 368 -1.58 11.68 -21.00
N VAL A 369 -0.26 11.52 -21.10
CA VAL A 369 0.71 11.71 -20.01
C VAL A 369 0.68 13.18 -19.53
N GLY A 370 0.75 14.14 -20.46
CA GLY A 370 0.67 15.56 -20.13
C GLY A 370 -0.64 15.96 -19.44
N ILE A 371 -1.78 15.46 -19.93
CA ILE A 371 -3.08 15.70 -19.31
C ILE A 371 -3.16 15.06 -17.92
N PHE A 372 -2.69 13.82 -17.75
CA PHE A 372 -2.67 13.16 -16.45
C PHE A 372 -1.92 14.02 -15.44
N PHE A 373 -0.76 14.59 -15.79
CA PHE A 373 -0.03 15.44 -14.85
C PHE A 373 -0.72 16.74 -14.54
N ILE A 374 -1.26 17.43 -15.54
CA ILE A 374 -2.01 18.66 -15.29
C ILE A 374 -3.16 18.39 -14.32
N THR A 375 -3.91 17.30 -14.52
CA THR A 375 -5.03 16.92 -13.63
C THR A 375 -4.57 16.45 -12.25
N SER A 376 -3.45 15.75 -12.16
CA SER A 376 -2.86 15.28 -10.90
C SER A 376 -2.30 16.42 -10.07
N MET A 377 -1.56 17.35 -10.68
CA MET A 377 -1.03 18.56 -10.02
C MET A 377 -2.16 19.44 -9.49
N ASP A 378 -3.24 19.62 -10.27
CA ASP A 378 -4.40 20.39 -9.83
C ASP A 378 -5.07 19.72 -8.62
N SER A 379 -5.35 18.42 -8.71
CA SER A 379 -5.96 17.65 -7.61
C SER A 379 -5.09 17.65 -6.35
N CYS A 380 -3.76 17.53 -6.51
CA CYS A 380 -2.81 17.58 -5.40
C CYS A 380 -2.80 18.97 -4.75
N SER A 381 -2.73 20.03 -5.53
CA SER A 381 -2.76 21.41 -5.01
C SER A 381 -4.00 21.69 -4.16
N LEU A 382 -5.15 21.13 -4.57
CA LEU A 382 -6.41 21.27 -3.86
C LEU A 382 -6.37 20.52 -2.51
N VAL A 383 -5.91 19.27 -2.50
CA VAL A 383 -5.82 18.48 -1.26
C VAL A 383 -4.79 19.05 -0.29
N LEU A 384 -3.62 19.50 -0.77
CA LEU A 384 -2.61 20.16 0.06
C LEU A 384 -3.17 21.44 0.71
N ASP A 385 -3.96 22.20 -0.04
CA ASP A 385 -4.64 23.38 0.50
C ASP A 385 -5.62 23.02 1.62
N ASP A 386 -6.45 22.00 1.41
CA ASP A 386 -7.40 21.55 2.43
C ASP A 386 -6.70 21.03 3.69
N MET A 387 -5.55 20.36 3.54
CA MET A 387 -4.71 19.94 4.67
C MET A 387 -4.18 21.14 5.45
N CYS A 388 -3.74 22.20 4.77
CA CYS A 388 -3.20 23.40 5.40
C CYS A 388 -4.29 24.22 6.09
N ASN A 389 -5.42 24.43 5.41
CA ASN A 389 -6.54 25.22 5.90
C ASN A 389 -7.36 24.46 6.95
N GLY A 390 -7.38 23.12 6.91
CA GLY A 390 -8.17 22.30 7.81
C GLY A 390 -9.68 22.42 7.57
N PHE A 391 -10.10 22.74 6.36
CA PHE A 391 -11.50 22.82 5.96
C PHE A 391 -11.64 22.47 4.48
N GLU A 392 -12.64 21.67 4.12
CA GLU A 392 -12.95 21.35 2.72
C GLU A 392 -13.70 22.52 2.08
N GLY A 393 -12.99 23.37 1.34
CA GLY A 393 -13.57 24.62 0.85
C GLY A 393 -12.89 25.22 -0.36
N LYS A 394 -13.34 26.43 -0.73
CA LYS A 394 -12.68 27.19 -1.79
C LYS A 394 -11.36 27.73 -1.25
N ALA A 395 -10.29 27.05 -1.61
CA ALA A 395 -8.91 27.48 -1.44
C ALA A 395 -8.66 28.89 -2.01
N PRO A 396 -7.91 29.76 -1.30
CA PRO A 396 -7.39 30.99 -1.88
C PRO A 396 -6.53 30.69 -3.11
N LEU A 397 -6.77 31.42 -4.21
CA LEU A 397 -6.11 31.14 -5.50
C LEU A 397 -4.58 31.18 -5.43
N HIS A 398 -4.02 32.04 -4.58
CA HIS A 398 -2.57 32.16 -4.39
C HIS A 398 -1.96 30.95 -3.67
N GLN A 399 -2.71 30.29 -2.77
CA GLN A 399 -2.25 29.08 -2.08
C GLN A 399 -2.22 27.89 -3.04
N ARG A 400 -3.26 27.74 -3.88
CA ARG A 400 -3.27 26.73 -4.96
C ARG A 400 -2.10 26.93 -5.92
N ALA A 401 -1.89 28.16 -6.38
CA ALA A 401 -0.78 28.49 -7.27
C ALA A 401 0.58 28.17 -6.62
N PHE A 402 0.74 28.53 -5.34
CA PHE A 402 1.95 28.21 -4.59
C PHE A 402 2.21 26.70 -4.55
N TRP A 403 1.22 25.87 -4.24
CA TRP A 403 1.39 24.41 -4.19
C TRP A 403 1.72 23.82 -5.57
N THR A 404 1.02 24.24 -6.62
CA THR A 404 1.30 23.77 -7.98
C THR A 404 2.72 24.14 -8.43
N ILE A 405 3.15 25.39 -8.17
CA ILE A 405 4.50 25.85 -8.51
C ILE A 405 5.56 25.15 -7.65
N ALA A 406 5.29 24.92 -6.36
CA ALA A 406 6.21 24.23 -5.46
C ALA A 406 6.45 22.78 -5.89
N ILE A 407 5.40 22.04 -6.27
CA ILE A 407 5.52 20.68 -6.80
C ILE A 407 6.39 20.66 -8.06
N GLY A 408 6.10 21.56 -9.02
CA GLY A 408 6.88 21.67 -10.25
C GLY A 408 8.34 22.08 -10.00
N GLY A 409 8.57 23.00 -9.07
CA GLY A 409 9.91 23.43 -8.67
C GLY A 409 10.71 22.31 -8.00
N ILE A 410 10.09 21.52 -7.13
CA ILE A 410 10.75 20.36 -6.50
C ILE A 410 11.06 19.30 -7.56
N ALA A 411 10.12 18.97 -8.46
CA ALA A 411 10.38 18.04 -9.56
C ALA A 411 11.54 18.52 -10.46
N ALA A 412 11.60 19.82 -10.76
CA ALA A 412 12.70 20.40 -11.52
C ALA A 412 14.05 20.27 -10.80
N VAL A 413 14.08 20.54 -9.49
CA VAL A 413 15.30 20.36 -8.68
C VAL A 413 15.71 18.89 -8.64
N LEU A 414 14.78 17.96 -8.40
CA LEU A 414 15.10 16.54 -8.31
C LEU A 414 15.67 15.98 -9.63
N LEU A 415 15.16 16.44 -10.78
CA LEU A 415 15.66 15.99 -12.09
C LEU A 415 16.94 16.68 -12.56
N THR A 416 17.32 17.83 -12.00
CA THR A 416 18.47 18.63 -12.52
C THR A 416 19.60 18.82 -11.53
N ALA A 417 19.34 18.73 -10.23
CA ALA A 417 20.32 19.07 -9.19
C ALA A 417 21.22 17.89 -8.79
N THR A 418 20.87 16.66 -9.15
CA THR A 418 21.56 15.45 -8.66
C THR A 418 22.78 15.05 -9.48
N GLY A 419 22.98 15.57 -10.70
CA GLY A 419 24.16 15.26 -11.53
C GLY A 419 24.23 13.83 -12.08
N GLU A 420 23.64 12.87 -11.38
CA GLU A 420 23.35 11.49 -11.78
C GLU A 420 21.95 11.37 -12.39
N GLY A 421 21.67 10.21 -13.02
CA GLY A 421 20.42 9.91 -13.71
C GLY A 421 19.20 10.36 -12.91
N GLY A 422 18.31 11.13 -13.57
CA GLY A 422 17.17 11.77 -12.90
C GLY A 422 16.25 10.76 -12.19
N LEU A 423 16.27 9.48 -12.58
CA LEU A 423 15.51 8.41 -11.96
C LEU A 423 16.01 8.08 -10.54
N ASP A 424 17.31 7.91 -10.33
CA ASP A 424 17.88 7.49 -9.04
C ASP A 424 17.62 8.53 -7.94
N ALA A 425 17.73 9.80 -8.30
CA ALA A 425 17.38 10.92 -7.45
C ALA A 425 15.93 10.85 -6.96
N LEU A 426 15.00 10.49 -7.85
CA LEU A 426 13.59 10.36 -7.53
C LEU A 426 13.33 9.15 -6.63
N GLN A 427 13.99 8.02 -6.90
CA GLN A 427 13.87 6.82 -6.08
C GLN A 427 14.38 7.04 -4.65
N ASN A 428 15.57 7.64 -4.50
CA ASN A 428 16.17 7.91 -3.20
C ASN A 428 15.31 8.82 -2.32
N VAL A 429 14.68 9.84 -2.90
CA VAL A 429 13.76 10.72 -2.17
C VAL A 429 12.49 9.98 -1.76
N ALA A 430 11.96 9.10 -2.62
CA ALA A 430 10.82 8.25 -2.26
C ALA A 430 11.16 7.35 -1.06
N LEU A 431 12.34 6.70 -1.06
CA LEU A 431 12.82 5.85 0.03
C LEU A 431 12.97 6.64 1.35
N MET A 432 13.56 7.84 1.29
CA MET A 432 13.76 8.70 2.46
C MET A 432 12.45 9.06 3.17
N PHE A 433 11.38 9.33 2.43
CA PHE A 433 10.06 9.61 3.02
C PHE A 433 9.22 8.35 3.26
N GLY A 434 9.50 7.25 2.56
CA GLY A 434 8.77 5.99 2.67
C GLY A 434 8.78 5.43 4.09
N LEU A 435 9.97 5.29 4.71
CA LEU A 435 10.11 4.67 6.02
C LEU A 435 9.32 5.40 7.14
N PRO A 436 9.44 6.73 7.32
CA PRO A 436 8.65 7.41 8.36
C PRO A 436 7.13 7.32 8.12
N PHE A 437 6.67 7.37 6.85
CA PHE A 437 5.24 7.21 6.55
C PHE A 437 4.77 5.76 6.69
N PHE A 438 5.64 4.78 6.50
CA PHE A 438 5.35 3.39 6.80
C PHE A 438 5.05 3.22 8.31
N ILE A 439 5.89 3.81 9.17
CA ILE A 439 5.65 3.87 10.62
C ILE A 439 4.34 4.61 10.93
N LEU A 440 4.07 5.72 10.25
CA LEU A 440 2.81 6.48 10.35
C LEU A 440 1.59 5.59 10.04
N GLY A 441 1.70 4.68 9.06
CA GLY A 441 0.67 3.72 8.68
C GLY A 441 0.20 2.86 9.85
N TYR A 442 1.11 2.33 10.68
CA TYR A 442 0.73 1.56 11.87
C TYR A 442 -0.03 2.40 12.91
N PHE A 443 0.37 3.65 13.10
CA PHE A 443 -0.41 4.57 13.93
C PHE A 443 -1.80 4.84 13.37
N ILE A 444 -1.94 4.96 12.04
CA ILE A 444 -3.25 5.09 11.39
C ILE A 444 -4.10 3.84 11.65
N MET A 445 -3.55 2.63 11.48
CA MET A 445 -4.25 1.37 11.75
C MET A 445 -4.75 1.30 13.21
N TYR A 446 -3.87 1.60 14.16
CA TYR A 446 -4.19 1.58 15.58
C TYR A 446 -5.28 2.61 15.92
N ASN A 447 -5.11 3.87 15.50
CA ASN A 447 -6.05 4.94 15.80
C ASN A 447 -7.42 4.70 15.16
N LEU A 448 -7.45 4.21 13.91
CA LEU A 448 -8.69 3.87 13.23
C LEU A 448 -9.41 2.73 13.95
N SER A 449 -8.70 1.65 14.31
CA SER A 449 -9.28 0.53 15.04
C SER A 449 -9.85 0.97 16.39
N ARG A 450 -9.07 1.76 17.15
CA ARG A 450 -9.50 2.33 18.42
C ARG A 450 -10.73 3.22 18.27
N ALA A 451 -10.72 4.14 17.31
CA ALA A 451 -11.83 5.05 17.07
C ALA A 451 -13.11 4.30 16.68
N MET A 452 -12.99 3.28 15.83
CA MET A 452 -14.11 2.44 15.44
C MET A 452 -14.69 1.65 16.61
N ARG A 453 -13.86 1.16 17.53
CA ARG A 453 -14.31 0.47 18.76
C ARG A 453 -15.00 1.42 19.74
N GLU A 454 -14.42 2.60 19.95
CA GLU A 454 -15.00 3.68 20.78
C GLU A 454 -16.41 4.04 20.28
N ASP A 455 -16.57 4.25 18.98
CA ASP A 455 -17.87 4.60 18.38
C ASP A 455 -18.84 3.41 18.28
N ALA A 456 -18.34 2.18 18.17
CA ALA A 456 -19.16 0.96 18.16
C ALA A 456 -19.70 0.60 19.55
N GLY A 457 -19.12 1.16 20.62
CA GLY A 457 -19.55 0.96 21.99
C GLY A 457 -19.48 -0.50 22.43
N GLU A 458 -18.30 -1.14 22.30
CA GLU A 458 -18.07 -2.58 22.55
C GLU A 458 -19.05 -3.18 23.59
N ILE A 459 -19.89 -4.12 23.13
CA ILE A 459 -20.79 -4.89 24.00
C ILE A 459 -19.89 -5.67 24.97
N GLY A 460 -19.91 -5.32 26.25
CA GLY A 460 -19.20 -6.08 27.28
C GLY A 460 -19.61 -7.55 27.25
N TYR A 461 -18.74 -8.45 27.74
CA TYR A 461 -19.07 -9.87 27.87
C TYR A 461 -20.47 -10.03 28.46
N LEU A 462 -21.34 -10.81 27.81
CA LEU A 462 -22.67 -11.13 28.34
C LEU A 462 -22.48 -11.80 29.71
N ARG A 463 -22.75 -11.06 30.80
CA ARG A 463 -22.75 -11.64 32.15
C ARG A 463 -23.88 -12.65 32.23
N THR A 464 -23.58 -13.88 32.63
CA THR A 464 -24.56 -14.93 32.91
C THR A 464 -24.48 -15.30 34.38
N ARG A 465 -25.63 -15.71 34.97
CA ARG A 465 -25.66 -16.21 36.36
C ARG A 465 -24.69 -17.38 36.49
N ARG A 466 -23.78 -17.30 37.45
CA ARG A 466 -22.91 -18.42 37.80
C ARG A 466 -23.61 -19.25 38.86
N TRP A 467 -24.13 -20.41 38.48
CA TRP A 467 -24.80 -21.33 39.39
C TRP A 467 -23.79 -22.01 40.32
N LEU A 468 -24.17 -22.14 41.60
CA LEU A 468 -23.43 -22.89 42.61
C LEU A 468 -23.63 -24.39 42.40
N GLN A 469 -22.67 -25.20 42.84
CA GLN A 469 -22.78 -26.65 42.70
C GLN A 469 -23.90 -27.18 43.60
N THR A 470 -24.94 -27.79 43.03
CA THR A 470 -26.01 -28.40 43.82
C THR A 470 -25.67 -29.85 44.18
N LEU A 471 -25.57 -30.14 45.47
CA LEU A 471 -25.32 -31.47 46.00
C LEU A 471 -26.61 -32.08 46.59
N PRO A 472 -26.81 -33.40 46.50
CA PRO A 472 -27.82 -34.08 47.31
C PRO A 472 -27.57 -33.85 48.81
N ALA A 473 -28.64 -33.77 49.61
CA ALA A 473 -28.54 -33.51 51.05
C ALA A 473 -27.58 -34.48 51.77
N GLU A 474 -27.67 -35.78 51.46
CA GLU A 474 -26.81 -36.81 52.04
C GLU A 474 -25.31 -36.58 51.76
N GLU A 475 -24.98 -36.12 50.56
CA GLU A 475 -23.59 -35.83 50.18
C GLU A 475 -23.09 -34.52 50.79
N TYR A 476 -23.98 -33.53 50.95
CA TYR A 476 -23.66 -32.29 51.64
C TYR A 476 -23.38 -32.56 53.13
N GLU A 477 -24.24 -33.34 53.80
CA GLU A 477 -24.07 -33.79 55.19
C GLU A 477 -22.77 -34.56 55.38
N ARG A 478 -22.49 -35.54 54.52
CA ARG A 478 -21.25 -36.32 54.57
C ARG A 478 -20.01 -35.41 54.50
N ARG A 479 -19.97 -34.50 53.52
CA ARG A 479 -18.85 -33.55 53.38
C ARG A 479 -18.76 -32.56 54.54
N MET A 480 -19.90 -32.23 55.14
CA MET A 480 -20.00 -31.29 56.26
C MET A 480 -19.41 -31.92 57.52
N GLU A 481 -19.65 -33.21 57.75
CA GLU A 481 -19.01 -33.99 58.81
C GLU A 481 -17.49 -34.12 58.58
N GLU A 482 -17.07 -34.24 57.32
CA GLU A 482 -15.67 -34.31 56.92
C GLU A 482 -14.93 -32.96 56.95
N ASN A 483 -15.62 -31.83 57.19
CA ASN A 483 -15.09 -30.47 57.06
C ASN A 483 -14.42 -30.23 55.69
N ASP A 484 -15.06 -30.65 54.61
CA ASP A 484 -14.57 -30.42 53.25
C ASP A 484 -14.70 -28.92 52.87
N ASP A 485 -13.56 -28.25 52.69
CA ASP A 485 -13.48 -26.82 52.32
C ASP A 485 -14.20 -26.49 51.00
N THR A 486 -14.46 -27.49 50.14
CA THR A 486 -15.18 -27.27 48.87
C THR A 486 -16.68 -26.99 49.06
N LEU A 487 -17.24 -27.28 50.25
CA LEU A 487 -18.65 -27.01 50.57
C LEU A 487 -19.03 -25.54 50.56
N ALA A 488 -18.06 -24.64 50.75
CA ALA A 488 -18.27 -23.19 50.69
C ALA A 488 -18.97 -22.74 49.39
N ASN A 489 -18.71 -23.45 48.30
CA ASN A 489 -19.22 -23.15 46.96
C ASN A 489 -20.35 -24.11 46.51
N ALA A 490 -20.85 -24.95 47.41
CA ALA A 490 -21.93 -25.89 47.17
C ALA A 490 -23.20 -25.50 47.93
N VAL A 491 -24.34 -25.91 47.38
CA VAL A 491 -25.68 -25.68 47.91
C VAL A 491 -26.50 -26.97 47.79
N VAL A 492 -27.58 -27.10 48.55
CA VAL A 492 -28.47 -28.28 48.44
C VAL A 492 -29.68 -27.98 47.57
N ALA A 493 -30.16 -26.74 47.58
CA ALA A 493 -31.15 -26.26 46.63
C ALA A 493 -30.47 -25.42 45.53
N PRO A 494 -30.88 -25.54 44.24
CA PRO A 494 -30.27 -24.79 43.14
C PRO A 494 -30.28 -23.28 43.40
N ASP A 495 -29.09 -22.69 43.42
CA ASP A 495 -28.90 -21.26 43.70
C ASP A 495 -27.69 -20.73 42.93
N PHE A 496 -27.58 -19.42 42.80
CA PHE A 496 -26.52 -18.75 42.03
C PHE A 496 -25.72 -17.77 42.90
N ALA A 497 -24.49 -17.50 42.48
CA ALA A 497 -23.65 -16.52 43.16
C ALA A 497 -24.19 -15.10 42.91
N GLU A 498 -24.49 -14.38 43.98
CA GLU A 498 -24.96 -13.00 43.91
C GLU A 498 -23.92 -12.08 43.23
N GLY A 499 -24.38 -11.08 42.48
CA GLY A 499 -23.52 -10.16 41.72
C GLY A 499 -23.07 -10.67 40.36
N THR A 500 -23.37 -11.94 40.02
CA THR A 500 -23.05 -12.52 38.69
C THR A 500 -24.16 -12.34 37.66
N GLN A 501 -25.31 -11.77 38.04
CA GLN A 501 -26.48 -11.69 37.19
C GLN A 501 -26.27 -10.71 36.00
N PRO A 502 -26.92 -10.93 34.85
CA PRO A 502 -26.94 -9.97 33.75
C PRO A 502 -27.52 -8.61 34.16
N ALA A 503 -27.05 -7.53 33.54
CA ALA A 503 -27.67 -6.22 33.66
C ALA A 503 -29.13 -6.29 33.17
N ASN A 504 -30.09 -5.88 34.01
CA ASN A 504 -31.54 -5.97 33.78
C ASN A 504 -32.13 -7.39 33.78
N ALA A 505 -31.44 -8.39 34.35
CA ALA A 505 -32.08 -9.66 34.65
C ALA A 505 -33.21 -9.43 35.68
N PRO A 506 -34.36 -10.12 35.56
CA PRO A 506 -35.39 -10.05 36.59
C PRO A 506 -34.78 -10.46 37.93
N GLU A 507 -35.15 -9.74 38.98
CA GLU A 507 -34.85 -10.15 40.35
C GLU A 507 -35.47 -11.53 40.57
N VAL A 508 -34.62 -12.48 40.96
CA VAL A 508 -35.03 -13.83 41.33
C VAL A 508 -34.56 -14.00 42.75
N GLU A 509 -35.49 -14.28 43.65
CA GLU A 509 -35.18 -14.52 45.06
C GLU A 509 -34.25 -15.73 45.19
N HIS A 510 -33.28 -15.62 46.10
CA HIS A 510 -32.43 -16.75 46.48
C HIS A 510 -33.30 -17.84 47.11
N VAL A 511 -33.03 -19.09 46.73
CA VAL A 511 -33.77 -20.22 47.29
C VAL A 511 -33.29 -20.47 48.72
N GLU A 512 -34.23 -20.50 49.67
CA GLU A 512 -33.91 -20.78 51.06
C GLU A 512 -33.24 -22.16 51.17
N GLN A 513 -32.01 -22.16 51.69
CA GLN A 513 -31.22 -23.37 51.82
C GLN A 513 -31.71 -24.20 53.03
N PRO A 514 -31.71 -25.54 52.93
CA PRO A 514 -32.11 -26.41 54.03
C PRO A 514 -31.28 -26.19 55.32
N PRO A 515 -31.80 -26.56 56.50
CA PRO A 515 -31.15 -26.31 57.80
C PRO A 515 -29.69 -26.80 57.89
N VAL A 516 -29.36 -27.92 57.24
CA VAL A 516 -27.98 -28.44 57.19
C VAL A 516 -26.99 -27.45 56.59
N VAL A 517 -27.37 -26.74 55.52
CA VAL A 517 -26.52 -25.74 54.87
C VAL A 517 -26.35 -24.52 55.79
N GLN A 518 -27.44 -24.10 56.43
CA GLN A 518 -27.43 -22.97 57.36
C GLN A 518 -26.54 -23.28 58.57
N GLU A 519 -26.63 -24.49 59.12
CA GLU A 519 -25.79 -24.94 60.24
C GLU A 519 -24.30 -24.95 59.88
N TYR A 520 -23.93 -25.41 58.69
CA TYR A 520 -22.54 -25.42 58.22
C TYR A 520 -21.97 -24.00 58.14
N ARG A 521 -22.74 -23.10 57.53
CA ARG A 521 -22.39 -21.69 57.35
C ARG A 521 -22.21 -20.99 58.70
N ILE A 522 -23.14 -21.17 59.63
CA ILE A 522 -23.02 -20.66 61.01
C ILE A 522 -21.76 -21.22 61.70
N ARG A 523 -21.50 -22.53 61.56
CA ARG A 523 -20.35 -23.19 62.18
C ARG A 523 -19.01 -22.67 61.65
N THR A 524 -18.92 -22.44 60.34
CA THR A 524 -17.67 -22.03 59.66
C THR A 524 -17.49 -20.51 59.61
N GLY A 525 -18.51 -19.74 60.00
CA GLY A 525 -18.49 -18.28 59.93
C GLY A 525 -18.74 -17.73 58.52
N GLU A 526 -19.14 -18.57 57.57
CA GLU A 526 -19.63 -18.16 56.26
C GLU A 526 -21.06 -17.62 56.44
N GLN A 527 -21.35 -16.37 56.08
CA GLN A 527 -22.58 -15.67 56.45
C GLN A 527 -23.87 -16.46 56.06
N PRO A 528 -24.89 -16.59 56.94
CA PRO A 528 -26.03 -17.48 56.70
C PRO A 528 -27.09 -16.98 55.71
N ILE A 529 -27.18 -15.68 55.41
CA ILE A 529 -28.05 -15.12 54.37
C ILE A 529 -27.35 -13.91 53.74
N VAL A 530 -27.41 -13.85 52.42
CA VAL A 530 -27.00 -12.75 51.55
C VAL A 530 -28.01 -11.59 51.70
N ASP A 531 -27.59 -10.39 52.14
CA ASP A 531 -28.45 -9.18 52.11
C ASP A 531 -27.61 -7.88 52.07
N PRO A 532 -28.08 -6.83 51.33
CA PRO A 532 -27.26 -5.94 50.53
C PRO A 532 -27.15 -4.51 51.09
N ALA A 533 -26.13 -3.78 50.61
CA ALA A 533 -25.94 -2.33 50.77
C ALA A 533 -25.29 -1.74 52.04
N GLU A 534 -24.63 -2.50 52.94
CA GLU A 534 -23.86 -1.88 54.04
C GLU A 534 -22.35 -2.20 54.04
N ALA A 535 -21.62 -1.53 53.15
CA ALA A 535 -20.41 -0.78 53.49
C ALA A 535 -20.12 0.22 52.34
N GLY A 536 -20.65 1.44 52.46
CA GLY A 536 -20.45 2.54 51.50
C GLY A 536 -18.98 3.02 51.36
N PRO A 537 -18.72 4.05 50.54
CA PRO A 537 -19.24 5.39 50.86
C PRO A 537 -19.85 6.20 49.67
N THR A 538 -20.84 7.03 50.02
CA THR A 538 -21.14 8.43 49.63
C THR A 538 -20.35 9.04 48.46
N ASP A 539 -20.89 9.83 47.53
CA ASP A 539 -21.90 10.88 47.67
C ASP A 539 -22.37 11.41 46.29
N GLU A 540 -23.58 11.97 46.27
CA GLU A 540 -24.14 12.97 45.35
C GLU A 540 -24.16 12.77 43.81
N THR A 541 -25.38 12.62 43.26
CA THR A 541 -25.86 13.53 42.21
C THR A 541 -27.38 13.74 42.33
N PRO A 542 -27.88 14.99 42.36
CA PRO A 542 -29.30 15.27 42.51
C PRO A 542 -30.01 15.47 41.16
N GLY A 543 -31.29 15.06 41.12
CA GLY A 543 -32.36 15.95 40.66
C GLY A 543 -32.81 15.87 39.21
N GLU A 544 -33.89 15.11 39.01
CA GLU A 544 -35.12 15.45 38.28
C GLU A 544 -35.11 16.47 37.13
N SER A 545 -35.73 16.08 36.00
CA SER A 545 -36.97 16.72 35.51
C SER A 545 -37.55 15.98 34.28
N PRO A 546 -38.85 15.62 34.29
CA PRO A 546 -39.60 15.27 33.08
C PRO A 546 -40.61 16.38 32.73
N ARG A 547 -40.65 16.85 31.46
CA ARG A 547 -41.87 17.24 30.72
C ARG A 547 -41.58 17.91 29.35
N SER A 548 -42.56 17.67 28.46
CA SER A 548 -42.96 18.34 27.19
C SER A 548 -42.03 18.28 25.99
#